data_AF-A0A6L9MMT6-F1
#
_entry.id   AF-A0A6L9MMT6-F1
#
_cell.length_a   1.000
_cell.length_b   1.000
_cell.length_c   1.000
_cell.angle_alpha   90.00
_cell.angle_beta   90.00
_cell.angle_gamma   90.00
#
_symmetry.space_group_name_H-M   'P 1'
#
loop_
_entity.id
_entity.type
_entity.pdbx_description
1 polymer ?
#
loop_
_entity_poly.entity_id
_entity_poly.type
_entity_poly.pdbx_seq_one_letter_code
_entity_poly.pdbx_strand_id
1 'polypeptide(L)'
;MPFLPPIRRSPCGDLSALPTITYPKAADQDLWEYYDPDGAPTRIRHERRIICNEFAVTREAAVEGLGGAMLPEAICLDAFAADGLERVLPKHHAGDSAMYLLSPRGAACCPP
;
A
#
# COMPACT_ATOMS: atom_id res chain seq x y z
N MET A 1 -14.90 1.45 21.35
CA MET A 1 -13.82 1.91 20.43
C MET A 1 -14.43 2.93 19.50
N PRO A 2 -13.86 4.12 19.29
CA PRO A 2 -14.48 5.10 18.41
C PRO A 2 -14.48 4.52 16.99
N PHE A 3 -15.66 4.43 16.40
CA PHE A 3 -15.85 4.04 15.01
C PHE A 3 -15.08 5.04 14.14
N LEU A 4 -14.04 4.57 13.45
CA LEU A 4 -13.35 5.41 12.48
C LEU A 4 -14.34 5.69 11.33
N PRO A 5 -14.46 6.95 10.88
CA PRO A 5 -15.35 7.25 9.78
C PRO A 5 -14.92 6.42 8.55
N PRO A 6 -15.89 5.91 7.75
CA PRO A 6 -15.56 5.18 6.55
C PRO A 6 -14.70 6.04 5.62
N ILE A 7 -13.68 5.43 5.02
CA ILE A 7 -12.79 6.06 4.04
C ILE A 7 -13.66 6.68 2.95
N ARG A 8 -13.72 8.01 2.89
CA ARG A 8 -14.46 8.71 1.83
C ARG A 8 -13.56 8.82 0.60
N ARG A 9 -14.07 8.34 -0.54
CA ARG A 9 -13.46 8.61 -1.84
C ARG A 9 -13.48 10.11 -2.12
N SER A 10 -12.32 10.68 -2.42
CA SER A 10 -12.25 12.05 -2.90
C SER A 10 -12.60 12.10 -4.40
N PRO A 11 -13.50 13.01 -4.84
CA PRO A 11 -13.95 13.08 -6.22
C PRO A 11 -12.83 13.46 -7.22
N CYS A 12 -11.76 14.10 -6.74
CA CYS A 12 -10.59 14.47 -7.55
C CYS A 12 -9.42 13.46 -7.45
N GLY A 13 -9.60 12.32 -6.78
CA GLY A 13 -8.50 11.37 -6.54
C GLY A 13 -7.44 11.85 -5.55
N ASP A 14 -7.65 13.01 -4.91
CA ASP A 14 -6.76 13.52 -3.85
C ASP A 14 -6.95 12.71 -2.55
N LEU A 15 -5.93 11.95 -2.16
CA LEU A 15 -5.96 11.13 -0.95
C LEU A 15 -5.32 11.83 0.26
N SER A 16 -4.99 13.13 0.17
CA SER A 16 -4.29 13.87 1.23
C SER A 16 -5.01 13.87 2.58
N ALA A 17 -6.34 13.85 2.55
CA ALA A 17 -7.20 13.83 3.74
C ALA A 17 -7.45 12.41 4.29
N LEU A 18 -6.94 11.35 3.65
CA LEU A 18 -7.10 10.00 4.16
C LEU A 18 -6.13 9.75 5.32
N PRO A 19 -6.60 9.19 6.45
CA PRO A 19 -5.69 8.65 7.44
C PRO A 19 -4.95 7.46 6.80
N THR A 20 -3.61 7.49 6.83
CA THR A 20 -2.81 6.45 6.17
C THR A 20 -2.06 5.55 7.15
N ILE A 21 -1.84 4.31 6.69
CA ILE A 21 -0.91 3.35 7.29
C ILE A 21 0.30 3.29 6.36
N THR A 22 1.42 3.78 6.85
CA THR A 22 2.63 3.93 6.04
C THR A 22 3.58 2.79 6.27
N TYR A 23 4.03 2.18 5.17
CA TYR A 23 5.25 1.39 5.16
C TYR A 23 6.46 2.32 5.01
N PRO A 24 7.40 2.35 5.97
CA PRO A 24 8.53 3.26 5.93
C PRO A 24 9.42 2.95 4.73
N LYS A 25 9.44 3.85 3.74
CA LYS A 25 10.46 3.87 2.68
C LYS A 25 11.65 4.72 3.15
N ALA A 26 12.82 4.49 2.54
CA ALA A 26 14.08 5.14 2.90
C ALA A 26 14.10 6.67 2.70
N ALA A 27 13.13 7.24 1.96
CA ALA A 27 12.95 8.67 1.79
C ALA A 27 11.45 9.04 1.81
N ASP A 28 11.14 10.17 2.46
CA ASP A 28 9.83 10.82 2.63
C ASP A 28 8.63 9.87 2.85
N GLN A 29 8.46 9.46 4.10
CA GLN A 29 7.42 8.52 4.53
C GLN A 29 5.98 9.09 4.42
N ASP A 30 5.83 10.39 4.17
CA ASP A 30 4.54 11.06 4.03
C ASP A 30 4.17 11.37 2.57
N LEU A 31 4.99 10.97 1.61
CA LEU A 31 4.77 11.24 0.20
C LEU A 31 4.27 9.99 -0.51
N TRP A 32 3.06 10.07 -1.06
CA TRP A 32 2.57 9.10 -2.04
C TRP A 32 2.75 9.63 -3.44
N GLU A 33 3.32 8.80 -4.30
CA GLU A 33 3.39 9.01 -5.74
C GLU A 33 2.63 7.88 -6.43
N TYR A 34 1.73 8.25 -7.33
CA TYR A 34 0.96 7.32 -8.16
C TYR A 34 0.72 7.94 -9.53
N TYR A 35 0.41 7.09 -10.50
CA TYR A 35 0.30 7.45 -11.91
C TYR A 35 -1.10 7.12 -12.40
N ASP A 36 -1.65 7.99 -13.23
CA ASP A 36 -2.90 7.76 -13.94
C ASP A 36 -2.72 6.74 -15.10
N PRO A 37 -3.79 6.36 -15.82
CA PRO A 37 -3.69 5.45 -16.96
C PRO A 37 -2.79 5.93 -18.10
N ASP A 38 -2.59 7.24 -18.23
CA ASP A 38 -1.74 7.86 -19.24
C ASP A 38 -0.28 7.99 -18.75
N GLY A 39 0.00 7.58 -17.52
CA GLY A 39 1.31 7.62 -16.88
C GLY A 39 1.66 8.97 -16.24
N ALA A 40 0.71 9.91 -16.12
CA ALA A 40 0.96 11.19 -15.50
C ALA A 40 1.08 11.04 -13.97
N PRO A 41 2.18 11.54 -13.35
CA PRO A 41 2.40 11.39 -11.93
C PRO A 41 1.57 12.37 -11.11
N THR A 42 1.02 11.89 -10.01
CA THR A 42 0.44 12.69 -8.93
C THR A 42 1.21 12.42 -7.65
N ARG A 43 1.61 13.49 -6.97
CA ARG A 43 2.32 13.44 -5.68
C ARG A 43 1.50 14.15 -4.63
N ILE A 44 1.20 13.45 -3.54
CA ILE A 44 0.45 14.01 -2.42
C ILE A 44 1.21 13.79 -1.12
N ARG A 45 1.12 14.77 -0.22
CA ARG A 45 1.46 14.55 1.18
C ARG A 45 0.22 14.08 1.93
N HIS A 46 0.36 13.04 2.72
CA HIS A 46 -0.73 12.44 3.48
C HIS A 46 -0.47 12.50 4.99
N GLU A 47 -1.51 12.42 5.79
CA GLU A 47 -1.40 12.37 7.25
C GLU A 47 -1.27 10.91 7.73
N ARG A 48 -0.04 10.49 8.07
CA ARG A 48 0.20 9.16 8.63
C ARG A 48 -0.39 9.02 10.03
N ARG A 49 -1.16 7.96 10.25
CA ARG A 49 -1.68 7.60 11.58
C ARG A 49 -0.91 6.46 12.21
N ILE A 50 -0.43 5.54 11.38
CA ILE A 50 0.29 4.35 11.77
C ILE A 50 1.52 4.22 10.86
N ILE A 51 2.66 3.88 11.44
CA ILE A 51 3.86 3.48 10.71
C ILE A 51 4.10 2.00 11.04
N CYS A 52 4.18 1.16 10.00
CA CYS A 52 4.43 -0.27 10.16
C CYS A 52 5.37 -0.76 9.06
N ASN A 53 6.43 -1.45 9.43
CA ASN A 53 7.43 -1.99 8.50
C ASN A 53 7.15 -3.45 8.09
N GLU A 54 5.92 -3.93 8.29
CA GLU A 54 5.50 -5.26 7.90
C GLU A 54 4.23 -5.18 7.04
N PHE A 55 4.27 -5.77 5.85
CA PHE A 55 3.18 -5.67 4.90
C PHE A 55 1.92 -6.41 5.37
N ALA A 56 2.08 -7.58 6.01
CA ALA A 56 0.95 -8.34 6.53
C ALA A 56 0.19 -7.53 7.60
N VAL A 57 0.91 -6.94 8.56
CA VAL A 57 0.32 -6.12 9.62
C VAL A 57 -0.33 -4.85 9.05
N THR A 58 0.31 -4.22 8.06
CA THR A 58 -0.25 -3.07 7.36
C THR A 58 -1.57 -3.39 6.66
N ARG A 59 -1.65 -4.57 6.01
CA ARG A 59 -2.88 -5.06 5.38
C ARG A 59 -3.99 -5.29 6.39
N GLU A 60 -3.71 -6.01 7.48
CA GLU A 60 -4.72 -6.28 8.51
C GLU A 60 -5.24 -4.98 9.14
N ALA A 61 -4.37 -4.02 9.42
CA ALA A 61 -4.77 -2.70 9.90
C ALA A 61 -5.70 -1.97 8.91
N ALA A 62 -5.47 -2.10 7.59
CA ALA A 62 -6.33 -1.54 6.57
C ALA A 62 -7.69 -2.27 6.50
N VAL A 63 -7.71 -3.60 6.61
CA VAL A 63 -8.93 -4.43 6.66
C VAL A 63 -9.80 -4.04 7.86
N GLU A 64 -9.18 -3.79 9.02
CA GLU A 64 -9.87 -3.29 10.22
C GLU A 64 -10.29 -1.81 10.14
N GLY A 65 -10.07 -1.15 9.00
CA GLY A 65 -10.49 0.23 8.76
C GLY A 65 -9.66 1.29 9.48
N LEU A 66 -8.43 0.97 9.90
CA LEU A 66 -7.55 1.92 10.60
C LEU A 66 -6.98 3.01 9.68
N GLY A 67 -7.02 2.81 8.36
CA GLY A 67 -6.61 3.78 7.35
C GLY A 67 -6.41 3.16 5.96
N GLY A 68 -6.04 4.00 4.99
CA GLY A 68 -5.62 3.57 3.65
C GLY A 68 -4.13 3.20 3.62
N ALA A 69 -3.77 2.20 2.82
CA ALA A 69 -2.38 1.76 2.67
C ALA A 69 -2.00 1.60 1.19
N MET A 70 -0.74 1.87 0.88
CA MET A 70 -0.13 1.59 -0.42
C MET A 70 0.72 0.33 -0.29
N LEU A 71 0.24 -0.78 -0.85
CA LEU A 71 0.84 -2.11 -0.71
C LEU A 71 1.08 -2.77 -2.07
N PRO A 72 2.07 -3.67 -2.20
CA PRO A 72 2.18 -4.54 -3.36
C PRO A 72 0.91 -5.38 -3.52
N GLU A 73 0.40 -5.46 -4.75
CA GLU A 73 -0.87 -6.13 -5.05
C GLU A 73 -0.91 -7.58 -4.59
N ALA A 74 0.20 -8.31 -4.71
CA ALA A 74 0.32 -9.70 -4.27
C ALA A 74 0.00 -9.91 -2.78
N ILE A 75 0.21 -8.89 -1.94
CA ILE A 75 -0.10 -8.96 -0.50
C ILE A 75 -1.61 -8.83 -0.24
N CYS A 76 -2.34 -8.17 -1.14
CA CYS A 76 -3.75 -7.81 -0.97
C CYS A 76 -4.73 -8.81 -1.60
N LEU A 77 -4.25 -9.81 -2.36
CA LEU A 77 -5.10 -10.71 -3.15
C LEU A 77 -6.19 -11.38 -2.31
N ASP A 78 -5.83 -11.99 -1.18
CA ASP A 78 -6.79 -12.70 -0.31
C ASP A 78 -7.81 -11.74 0.30
N ALA A 79 -7.37 -10.55 0.70
CA ALA A 79 -8.24 -9.55 1.30
C ALA A 79 -9.21 -8.93 0.27
N PHE A 80 -8.82 -8.83 -1.01
CA PHE A 80 -9.75 -8.48 -2.08
C PHE A 80 -10.75 -9.59 -2.36
N ALA A 81 -10.31 -10.85 -2.38
CA ALA A 81 -11.19 -12.00 -2.60
C ALA A 81 -12.25 -12.17 -1.49
N ALA A 82 -11.92 -11.71 -0.27
CA ALA A 82 -12.80 -11.74 0.89
C ALA A 82 -13.66 -10.46 1.06
N ASP A 83 -13.67 -9.53 0.11
CA ASP A 83 -14.32 -8.21 0.20
C ASP A 83 -13.86 -7.36 1.42
N GLY A 84 -12.67 -7.66 1.97
CA GLY A 84 -12.09 -6.96 3.13
C GLY A 84 -11.31 -5.69 2.76
N LEU A 85 -10.95 -5.52 1.48
CA LEU A 85 -10.31 -4.32 0.95
C LEU A 85 -10.99 -3.85 -0.34
N GLU A 86 -10.91 -2.55 -0.60
CA GLU A 86 -11.37 -1.94 -1.86
C GLU A 86 -10.25 -1.09 -2.48
N ARG A 87 -10.14 -1.12 -3.82
CA ARG A 87 -9.24 -0.20 -4.54
C ARG A 87 -9.82 1.22 -4.54
N VAL A 88 -9.07 2.16 -3.96
CA VAL A 88 -9.48 3.57 -3.87
C VAL A 88 -9.32 4.29 -5.21
N LEU A 89 -8.27 3.96 -5.97
CA LEU A 89 -7.97 4.51 -7.30
C LEU A 89 -7.82 3.36 -8.33
N PRO A 90 -8.92 2.74 -8.78
CA PRO A 90 -8.88 1.46 -9.51
C PRO A 90 -8.19 1.51 -10.89
N LYS A 91 -8.04 2.69 -11.47
CA LYS A 91 -7.38 2.90 -12.77
C LYS A 91 -5.92 3.38 -12.64
N HIS A 92 -5.47 3.72 -11.43
CA HIS A 92 -4.13 4.26 -11.19
C HIS A 92 -3.22 3.15 -10.67
N HIS A 93 -1.91 3.34 -10.78
CA HIS A 93 -0.91 2.45 -10.18
C HIS A 93 0.16 3.25 -9.41
N ALA A 94 0.84 2.60 -8.46
CA ALA A 94 1.85 3.24 -7.61
C ALA A 94 3.30 2.91 -8.06
N GLY A 95 3.47 2.64 -9.36
CA GLY A 95 4.70 2.10 -9.93
C GLY A 95 4.84 0.59 -9.74
N ASP A 96 5.96 0.05 -10.20
CA ASP A 96 6.27 -1.38 -10.13
C ASP A 96 7.06 -1.75 -8.88
N SER A 97 6.85 -2.97 -8.39
CA SER A 97 7.64 -3.57 -7.32
C SER A 97 8.34 -4.83 -7.82
N ALA A 98 9.65 -4.88 -7.66
CA ALA A 98 10.44 -6.06 -8.01
C ALA A 98 10.68 -6.93 -6.79
N MET A 99 10.42 -8.24 -6.93
CA MET A 99 10.77 -9.25 -5.95
C MET A 99 12.01 -10.01 -6.42
N TYR A 100 13.05 -10.02 -5.60
CA TYR A 100 14.32 -10.69 -5.92
C TYR A 100 14.53 -11.90 -5.02
N LEU A 101 14.86 -13.04 -5.62
CA LEU A 101 15.41 -14.17 -4.89
C LEU A 101 16.93 -13.98 -4.75
N LEU A 102 17.40 -13.80 -3.52
CA LEU A 102 18.80 -13.67 -3.22
C LEU A 102 19.28 -14.90 -2.45
N SER A 103 20.45 -15.41 -2.83
CA SER A 103 21.10 -16.51 -2.15
C SER A 103 22.60 -16.22 -2.06
N PRO A 104 23.28 -16.62 -0.96
CA PRO A 104 24.73 -16.60 -0.93
C PRO A 104 25.30 -17.37 -2.13
N ARG A 105 26.37 -16.85 -2.72
CA ARG A 105 27.09 -17.56 -3.79
C ARG A 105 27.51 -18.94 -3.26
N GLY A 106 27.15 -20.01 -4.00
CA GLY A 106 27.47 -21.40 -3.65
C GLY A 106 26.40 -22.15 -2.84
N ALA A 107 25.40 -21.47 -2.26
CA ALA A 107 24.32 -22.12 -1.52
C ALA A 107 23.24 -22.78 -2.43
N ALA A 108 23.29 -22.51 -3.74
CA ALA A 108 22.45 -23.18 -4.73
C ALA A 108 22.95 -24.60 -5.09
N CYS A 109 24.16 -25.00 -4.65
CA CYS A 109 24.67 -26.35 -4.81
C CYS A 109 24.25 -27.24 -3.62
N CYS A 110 22.97 -27.59 -3.56
CA CYS A 110 22.55 -28.79 -2.83
C CYS A 110 21.96 -29.76 -3.87
N PRO A 111 22.71 -30.79 -4.32
CA PRO A 111 22.14 -31.83 -5.17
C PRO A 111 21.15 -32.70 -4.36
N PRO A 112 20.21 -33.40 -5.03
CA PRO A 112 19.26 -34.31 -4.37
C PRO A 112 19.94 -35.52 -3.70
#